data_AF-A0A3C0HT26-F1
#
_entry.id   AF-A0A3C0HT26-F1
#
_cell.length_a   1.000
_cell.length_b   1.000
_cell.length_c   1.000
_cell.angle_alpha   90.00
_cell.angle_beta   90.00
_cell.angle_gamma   90.00
#
_symmetry.space_group_name_H-M   'P 1'
#
loop_
_entity.id
_entity.type
_entity.pdbx_description
1 polymer ?
#
loop_
_entity_poly.entity_id
_entity_poly.type
_entity_poly.pdbx_seq_one_letter_code
_entity_poly.pdbx_strand_id
1 'polypeptide(L)'
;MVLPGPTASSLRLAITIEPGGHLDWRPEPAVSVAGGSHEQVVDVKLHGDATMDWTETVVLGRSGETSGDWSSLMRVVRNGAVAIHQQLRVGPGHLGSDGPAVMDGRRVSAARLIVGPSTRPDCVSVSDTGAWTRVGLANDIEQTQVVSDSVADIAAFLDIGCTQAT
;
A
#
# COMPACT_ATOMS: atom_id res chain seq x y z
N MET A 1 5.27 2.84 -14.39
CA MET A 1 6.74 2.71 -14.24
C MET A 1 7.32 4.09 -13.93
N VAL A 2 8.21 4.18 -12.94
CA VAL A 2 8.92 5.40 -12.52
C VAL A 2 10.31 5.36 -13.14
N LEU A 3 10.59 6.29 -14.05
CA LEU A 3 11.85 6.37 -14.79
C LEU A 3 12.78 7.45 -14.21
N PRO A 4 14.09 7.36 -14.47
CA PRO A 4 15.03 8.42 -14.14
C PRO A 4 14.69 9.72 -14.85
N GLY A 5 14.89 10.84 -14.16
CA GLY A 5 14.67 12.16 -14.69
C GLY A 5 15.42 13.22 -13.88
N PRO A 6 15.49 14.47 -14.37
CA PRO A 6 16.13 15.56 -13.66
C PRO A 6 15.42 15.93 -12.34
N THR A 7 14.16 15.54 -12.20
CA THR A 7 13.33 15.75 -11.02
C THR A 7 12.55 14.47 -10.70
N ALA A 8 12.13 14.33 -9.43
CA ALA A 8 11.19 13.28 -9.05
C ALA A 8 9.89 13.41 -9.86
N SER A 9 9.37 12.27 -10.29
CA SER A 9 8.01 12.18 -10.81
C SER A 9 7.01 12.28 -9.65
N SER A 10 5.79 12.74 -9.91
CA SER A 10 4.80 12.87 -8.84
C SER A 10 3.38 12.54 -9.28
N LEU A 11 2.60 11.95 -8.37
CA LEU A 11 1.16 11.75 -8.50
C LEU A 11 0.44 12.36 -7.31
N ARG A 12 -0.57 13.21 -7.55
CA ARG A 12 -1.41 13.80 -6.50
C ARG A 12 -2.86 13.51 -6.79
N LEU A 13 -3.56 12.92 -5.84
CA LEU A 13 -4.98 12.56 -5.95
C LEU A 13 -5.75 13.21 -4.80
N ALA A 14 -6.79 13.98 -5.14
CA ALA A 14 -7.73 14.56 -4.20
C ALA A 14 -9.12 14.01 -4.52
N ILE A 15 -9.66 13.20 -3.62
CA ILE A 15 -10.87 12.40 -3.85
C ILE A 15 -11.89 12.77 -2.77
N THR A 16 -13.14 12.97 -3.18
CA THR A 16 -14.28 13.11 -2.26
C THR A 16 -15.31 12.04 -2.62
N ILE A 17 -15.70 11.25 -1.64
CA ILE A 17 -16.72 10.21 -1.78
C ILE A 17 -17.93 10.64 -0.94
N GLU A 18 -19.00 10.96 -1.64
CA GLU A 18 -20.27 11.41 -1.07
C GLU A 18 -21.03 10.25 -0.39
N PRO A 19 -22.04 10.55 0.45
CA PRO A 19 -22.84 9.52 1.11
C PRO A 19 -23.39 8.48 0.13
N GLY A 20 -23.35 7.20 0.52
CA GLY A 20 -23.69 6.05 -0.31
C GLY A 20 -22.69 5.73 -1.43
N GLY A 21 -21.64 6.53 -1.60
CA GLY A 21 -20.61 6.32 -2.62
C GLY A 21 -19.64 5.19 -2.27
N HIS A 22 -19.12 4.55 -3.31
CA HIS A 22 -18.04 3.57 -3.21
C HIS A 22 -16.95 3.88 -4.23
N LEU A 23 -15.69 3.80 -3.81
CA LEU A 23 -14.54 3.82 -4.70
C LEU A 23 -13.79 2.48 -4.61
N ASP A 24 -13.65 1.82 -5.75
CA ASP A 24 -12.69 0.74 -5.95
C ASP A 24 -11.52 1.28 -6.77
N TRP A 25 -10.34 1.39 -6.15
CA TRP A 25 -9.12 1.87 -6.79
C TRP A 25 -7.98 0.85 -6.64
N ARG A 26 -7.70 0.14 -7.74
CA ARG A 26 -6.69 -0.92 -7.81
C ARG A 26 -5.87 -0.83 -9.10
N PRO A 27 -5.03 0.20 -9.25
CA PRO A 27 -4.21 0.37 -10.45
C PRO A 27 -3.19 -0.77 -10.56
N GLU A 28 -2.63 -0.92 -11.76
CA GLU A 28 -1.52 -1.85 -11.98
C GLU A 28 -0.31 -1.48 -11.10
N PRO A 29 0.50 -2.46 -10.66
CA PRO A 29 1.70 -2.22 -9.87
C PRO A 29 2.66 -1.21 -10.50
N ALA A 30 3.09 -0.22 -9.71
CA ALA A 30 4.16 0.68 -10.12
C ALA A 30 5.50 -0.04 -10.02
N VAL A 31 6.41 0.21 -10.97
CA VAL A 31 7.79 -0.29 -10.91
C VAL A 31 8.73 0.90 -10.77
N SER A 32 9.50 0.96 -9.68
CA SER A 32 10.54 1.98 -9.43
C SER A 32 11.91 1.47 -9.87
N VAL A 33 12.39 1.92 -11.04
CA VAL A 33 13.67 1.47 -11.62
C VAL A 33 14.85 2.29 -11.11
N ALA A 34 16.07 1.77 -11.27
CA ALA A 34 17.31 2.39 -10.82
C ALA A 34 17.44 3.86 -11.27
N GLY A 35 17.71 4.76 -10.33
CA GLY A 35 17.81 6.21 -10.57
C GLY A 35 16.46 6.93 -10.74
N GLY A 36 15.34 6.22 -10.68
CA GLY A 36 14.01 6.80 -10.59
C GLY A 36 13.76 7.43 -9.21
N SER A 37 12.86 8.41 -9.17
CA SER A 37 12.36 8.98 -7.92
C SER A 37 10.88 9.35 -8.10
N HIS A 38 10.04 8.96 -7.15
CA HIS A 38 8.59 9.21 -7.19
C HIS A 38 8.02 9.66 -5.85
N GLU A 39 7.11 10.63 -5.90
CA GLU A 39 6.28 11.04 -4.78
C GLU A 39 4.78 10.89 -5.13
N GLN A 40 4.08 10.05 -4.38
CA GLN A 40 2.63 9.93 -4.44
C GLN A 40 1.98 10.53 -3.18
N VAL A 41 0.97 11.37 -3.37
CA VAL A 41 0.14 11.92 -2.29
C VAL A 41 -1.33 11.71 -2.61
N VAL A 42 -2.05 11.05 -1.70
CA VAL A 42 -3.47 10.74 -1.83
C VAL A 42 -4.23 11.30 -0.64
N ASP A 43 -5.15 12.22 -0.92
CA ASP A 43 -6.08 12.78 0.07
C ASP A 43 -7.50 12.35 -0.26
N VAL A 44 -8.12 11.58 0.63
CA VAL A 44 -9.50 11.09 0.49
C VAL A 44 -10.38 11.71 1.56
N LYS A 45 -11.52 12.26 1.16
CA LYS A 45 -12.61 12.69 2.04
C LYS A 45 -13.79 11.72 1.91
N LEU A 46 -14.16 11.09 3.01
CA LEU A 46 -15.31 10.21 3.13
C LEU A 46 -16.44 10.93 3.86
N HIS A 47 -17.63 10.92 3.27
CA HIS A 47 -18.83 11.49 3.86
C HIS A 47 -19.83 10.39 4.23
N GLY A 48 -20.40 10.50 5.44
CA GLY A 48 -21.45 9.60 5.91
C GLY A 48 -21.00 8.12 5.93
N ASP A 49 -21.72 7.31 5.17
CA ASP A 49 -21.56 5.87 4.99
C ASP A 49 -20.76 5.49 3.74
N ALA A 50 -20.03 6.45 3.15
CA ALA A 50 -19.13 6.21 2.02
C ALA A 50 -18.10 5.11 2.31
N THR A 51 -17.83 4.28 1.31
CA THR A 51 -16.91 3.15 1.38
C THR A 51 -15.79 3.26 0.36
N MET A 52 -14.70 2.54 0.60
CA MET A 52 -13.52 2.55 -0.28
C MET A 52 -12.80 1.21 -0.19
N ASP A 53 -12.31 0.73 -1.33
CA ASP A 53 -11.30 -0.33 -1.44
C ASP A 53 -10.13 0.23 -2.24
N TRP A 54 -9.00 0.39 -1.58
CA TRP A 54 -7.80 0.98 -2.17
C TRP A 54 -6.65 0.00 -2.11
N THR A 55 -5.99 -0.24 -3.24
CA THR A 55 -4.72 -0.97 -3.30
C THR A 55 -3.62 -0.11 -3.90
N GLU A 56 -2.48 -0.06 -3.22
CA GLU A 56 -1.21 0.42 -3.76
C GLU A 56 -0.24 -0.76 -3.82
N THR A 57 0.44 -0.93 -4.96
CA THR A 57 1.51 -1.92 -5.12
C THR A 57 2.71 -1.26 -5.80
N VAL A 58 3.89 -1.40 -5.18
CA VAL A 58 5.17 -0.95 -5.73
C VAL A 58 6.16 -2.11 -5.82
N VAL A 59 6.79 -2.25 -6.98
CA VAL A 59 7.89 -3.16 -7.27
C VAL A 59 9.19 -2.36 -7.30
N LEU A 60 10.14 -2.77 -6.49
CA LEU A 60 11.46 -2.19 -6.33
C LEU A 60 12.43 -2.79 -7.34
N GLY A 61 12.57 -2.10 -8.48
CA GLY A 61 13.42 -2.47 -9.61
C GLY A 61 12.84 -3.63 -10.45
N ARG A 62 13.29 -3.74 -11.71
CA ARG A 62 13.02 -4.94 -12.53
C ARG A 62 13.93 -6.09 -12.12
N SER A 63 13.62 -7.32 -12.57
CA SER A 63 14.48 -8.48 -12.32
C SER A 63 15.95 -8.21 -12.67
N GLY A 64 16.84 -8.39 -11.69
CA GLY A 64 18.29 -8.13 -11.83
C GLY A 64 18.69 -6.66 -11.78
N GLU A 65 17.75 -5.74 -11.62
CA GLU A 65 17.99 -4.31 -11.50
C GLU A 65 17.71 -3.83 -10.06
N THR A 66 18.48 -2.85 -9.61
CA THR A 66 18.23 -2.13 -8.36
C THR A 66 17.01 -1.21 -8.49
N SER A 67 16.46 -0.79 -7.36
CA SER A 67 15.33 0.15 -7.34
C SER A 67 15.79 1.61 -7.36
N GLY A 68 14.86 2.50 -7.76
CA GLY A 68 14.91 3.92 -7.44
C GLY A 68 14.14 4.23 -6.16
N ASP A 69 13.94 5.52 -5.87
CA ASP A 69 13.22 5.97 -4.68
C ASP A 69 11.70 6.05 -4.92
N TRP A 70 10.94 5.60 -3.92
CA TRP A 70 9.50 5.71 -3.86
C TRP A 70 9.05 6.23 -2.51
N SER A 71 8.25 7.29 -2.52
CA SER A 71 7.53 7.80 -1.35
C SER A 71 6.05 7.86 -1.68
N SER A 72 5.21 7.24 -0.86
CA SER A 72 3.75 7.40 -0.90
C SER A 72 3.22 7.87 0.44
N LEU A 73 2.22 8.75 0.40
CA LEU A 73 1.46 9.20 1.56
C LEU A 73 -0.03 9.14 1.23
N MET A 74 -0.80 8.53 2.14
CA MET A 74 -2.24 8.53 2.07
C MET A 74 -2.83 9.11 3.36
N ARG A 75 -3.77 10.03 3.19
CA ARG A 75 -4.61 10.56 4.24
C ARG A 75 -6.08 10.33 3.90
N VAL A 76 -6.80 9.67 4.80
CA VAL A 76 -8.25 9.50 4.72
C VAL A 76 -8.89 10.27 5.87
N VAL A 77 -9.79 11.20 5.53
CA VAL A 77 -10.57 11.98 6.49
C VAL A 77 -12.02 11.56 6.36
N ARG A 78 -12.64 11.12 7.45
CA ARG A 78 -14.08 10.84 7.51
C ARG A 78 -14.78 11.90 8.34
N ASN A 79 -15.79 12.56 7.76
CA ASN A 79 -16.61 13.56 8.46
C ASN A 79 -15.77 14.60 9.25
N GLY A 80 -14.64 15.02 8.68
CA GLY A 80 -13.74 16.01 9.28
C GLY A 80 -12.66 15.46 10.24
N ALA A 81 -12.69 14.17 10.59
CA ALA A 81 -11.68 13.53 11.43
C ALA A 81 -10.72 12.66 10.60
N VAL A 82 -9.42 12.68 10.93
CA VAL A 82 -8.44 11.79 10.28
C VAL A 82 -8.72 10.35 10.71
N ALA A 83 -9.10 9.51 9.75
CA ALA A 83 -9.32 8.09 9.95
C ALA A 83 -8.04 7.29 9.70
N ILE A 84 -7.29 7.63 8.65
CA ILE A 84 -6.03 6.98 8.28
C ILE A 84 -5.00 8.02 7.87
N HIS A 85 -3.76 7.80 8.29
CA HIS A 85 -2.59 8.52 7.80
C HIS A 85 -1.43 7.54 7.72
N GLN A 86 -1.08 7.11 6.50
CA GLN A 86 -0.03 6.13 6.24
C GLN A 86 1.01 6.68 5.28
N GLN A 87 2.26 6.26 5.45
CA GLN A 87 3.36 6.65 4.59
C GLN A 87 4.30 5.46 4.37
N LEU A 88 4.69 5.23 3.12
CA LEU A 88 5.77 4.31 2.74
C LEU A 88 6.91 5.11 2.13
N ARG A 89 8.15 4.82 2.53
CA ARG A 89 9.37 5.36 1.93
C ARG A 89 10.39 4.24 1.76
N VAL A 90 10.72 3.94 0.51
CA VAL A 90 11.57 2.81 0.15
C VAL A 90 12.46 3.17 -1.02
N GLY A 91 13.68 2.65 -1.03
CA GLY A 91 14.67 2.92 -2.07
C GLY A 91 16.01 3.37 -1.51
N PRO A 92 17.04 3.51 -2.36
CA PRO A 92 18.41 3.80 -1.95
C PRO A 92 18.60 5.12 -1.20
N GLY A 93 17.72 6.11 -1.41
CA GLY A 93 17.70 7.39 -0.69
C GLY A 93 17.06 7.33 0.70
N HIS A 94 16.47 6.19 1.08
CA HIS A 94 15.78 5.99 2.36
C HIS A 94 16.53 5.00 3.25
N LEU A 95 17.41 5.53 4.11
CA LEU A 95 18.26 4.71 4.97
C LEU A 95 17.44 3.71 5.80
N GLY A 96 17.83 2.44 5.73
CA GLY A 96 17.19 1.35 6.48
C GLY A 96 15.93 0.77 5.82
N SER A 97 15.48 1.30 4.67
CA SER A 97 14.29 0.77 4.00
C SER A 97 14.45 -0.68 3.53
N ASP A 98 15.67 -1.13 3.27
CA ASP A 98 15.96 -2.51 2.89
C ASP A 98 16.17 -3.44 4.11
N GLY A 99 16.15 -2.88 5.32
CA GLY A 99 16.33 -3.63 6.56
C GLY A 99 15.10 -4.47 6.93
N PRO A 100 15.25 -5.37 7.93
CA PRO A 100 14.21 -6.33 8.33
C PRO A 100 12.94 -5.68 8.90
N ALA A 101 12.99 -4.40 9.27
CA ALA A 101 11.84 -3.65 9.76
C ALA A 101 10.93 -3.09 8.66
N VAL A 102 11.37 -3.10 7.40
CA VAL A 102 10.64 -2.51 6.28
C VAL A 102 10.50 -3.50 5.13
N MET A 103 11.53 -3.64 4.28
CA MET A 103 11.45 -4.53 3.11
C MET A 103 12.12 -5.89 3.33
N ASP A 104 13.05 -6.05 4.27
CA ASP A 104 13.79 -7.31 4.49
C ASP A 104 14.39 -7.90 3.18
N GLY A 105 14.99 -7.05 2.34
CA GLY A 105 15.51 -7.46 1.03
C GLY A 105 14.46 -7.78 -0.04
N ARG A 106 13.16 -7.71 0.29
CA ARG A 106 12.05 -8.06 -0.62
C ARG A 106 11.80 -6.96 -1.64
N ARG A 107 11.27 -7.39 -2.78
CA ARG A 107 11.17 -6.52 -3.97
C ARG A 107 9.82 -5.87 -4.14
N VAL A 108 8.78 -6.32 -3.47
CA VAL A 108 7.43 -5.84 -3.71
C VAL A 108 6.78 -5.49 -2.39
N SER A 109 6.21 -4.30 -2.32
CA SER A 109 5.34 -3.86 -1.23
C SER A 109 3.94 -3.64 -1.77
N ALA A 110 2.93 -4.07 -1.02
CA ALA A 110 1.56 -3.68 -1.28
C ALA A 110 0.83 -3.33 0.01
N ALA A 111 -0.05 -2.35 -0.10
CA ALA A 111 -0.96 -1.92 0.94
C ALA A 111 -2.38 -1.93 0.39
N ARG A 112 -3.31 -2.62 1.07
CA ARG A 112 -4.74 -2.53 0.80
C ARG A 112 -5.45 -1.93 1.99
N LEU A 113 -6.22 -0.88 1.76
CA LEU A 113 -7.04 -0.22 2.77
C LEU A 113 -8.51 -0.37 2.38
N ILE A 114 -9.29 -1.01 3.25
CA ILE A 114 -10.74 -1.13 3.07
C ILE A 114 -11.42 -0.29 4.14
N VAL A 115 -12.37 0.51 3.68
CA VAL A 115 -13.26 1.31 4.49
C VAL A 115 -14.69 0.93 4.17
N GLY A 116 -15.41 0.42 5.16
CA GLY A 116 -16.74 -0.16 5.05
C GLY A 116 -16.85 -1.42 5.90
N PRO A 117 -18.05 -2.04 6.00
CA PRO A 117 -18.25 -3.23 6.81
C PRO A 117 -17.28 -4.36 6.40
N SER A 118 -16.34 -4.66 7.28
CA SER A 118 -15.41 -5.79 7.19
C SER A 118 -15.57 -6.64 8.44
N THR A 119 -15.70 -7.96 8.28
CA THR A 119 -15.75 -8.93 9.37
C THR A 119 -14.55 -9.87 9.36
N ARG A 120 -13.47 -9.48 8.67
CA ARG A 120 -12.28 -10.33 8.56
C ARG A 120 -11.46 -10.25 9.85
N PRO A 121 -11.03 -11.39 10.40
CA PRO A 121 -10.17 -11.39 11.58
C PRO A 121 -8.80 -10.82 11.24
N ASP A 122 -8.16 -10.26 12.27
CA ASP A 122 -6.74 -9.93 12.24
C ASP A 122 -5.92 -11.16 11.90
N CYS A 123 -4.83 -10.95 11.18
CA CYS A 123 -3.98 -12.02 10.74
C CYS A 123 -2.55 -11.58 10.50
N VAL A 124 -1.63 -12.51 10.68
CA VAL A 124 -0.23 -12.38 10.32
C VAL A 124 0.25 -13.69 9.73
N SER A 125 1.08 -13.60 8.69
CA SER A 125 1.74 -14.74 8.10
C SER A 125 3.12 -14.33 7.61
N VAL A 126 4.08 -15.23 7.79
CA VAL A 126 5.45 -15.07 7.34
C VAL A 126 5.85 -16.37 6.67
N SER A 127 6.48 -16.25 5.50
CA SER A 127 7.03 -17.35 4.72
C SER A 127 8.41 -16.97 4.19
N ASP A 128 9.05 -17.91 3.51
CA ASP A 128 10.33 -17.67 2.84
C ASP A 128 10.23 -16.66 1.70
N THR A 129 9.02 -16.42 1.14
CA THR A 129 8.78 -15.56 -0.03
C THR A 129 8.12 -14.22 0.32
N GLY A 130 7.81 -14.00 1.60
CA GLY A 130 7.21 -12.74 2.04
C GLY A 130 6.58 -12.79 3.42
N ALA A 131 6.06 -11.65 3.83
CA ALA A 131 5.29 -11.50 5.05
C ALA A 131 4.08 -10.61 4.77
N TRP A 132 3.00 -10.88 5.47
CA TRP A 132 1.84 -10.01 5.42
C TRP A 132 1.09 -9.99 6.73
N THR A 133 0.36 -8.90 6.92
CA THR A 133 -0.53 -8.71 8.05
C THR A 133 -1.82 -8.05 7.59
N ARG A 134 -2.92 -8.44 8.22
CA ARG A 134 -4.21 -7.77 8.14
C ARG A 134 -4.61 -7.37 9.55
N VAL A 135 -4.99 -6.12 9.73
CA VAL A 135 -5.41 -5.58 11.02
C VAL A 135 -6.65 -4.72 10.86
N GLY A 136 -7.61 -4.90 11.76
CA GLY A 136 -8.69 -3.95 11.99
C GLY A 136 -8.14 -2.71 12.69
N LEU A 137 -8.29 -1.55 12.04
CA LEU A 137 -7.86 -0.25 12.58
C LEU A 137 -9.02 0.48 13.28
N ALA A 138 -10.24 0.22 12.84
CA ALA A 138 -11.49 0.66 13.46
C ALA A 138 -12.60 -0.35 13.14
N ASN A 139 -13.82 -0.14 13.66
CA ASN A 139 -14.95 -1.06 13.47
C ASN A 139 -15.27 -1.37 11.99
N ASP A 140 -14.94 -0.46 11.08
CA ASP A 140 -15.21 -0.57 9.64
C ASP A 140 -13.99 -0.16 8.80
N ILE A 141 -12.78 -0.26 9.36
CA ILE A 141 -11.55 0.01 8.63
C ILE A 141 -10.57 -1.12 8.88
N GLU A 142 -10.10 -1.73 7.79
CA GLU A 142 -9.04 -2.73 7.85
C GLU A 142 -7.90 -2.30 6.92
N GLN A 143 -6.68 -2.65 7.32
CA GLN A 143 -5.50 -2.50 6.48
C GLN A 143 -4.79 -3.84 6.35
N THR A 144 -4.45 -4.21 5.11
CA THR A 144 -3.54 -5.29 4.79
C THR A 144 -2.22 -4.70 4.28
N GLN A 145 -1.10 -5.15 4.84
CA GLN A 145 0.25 -4.80 4.39
C GLN A 145 0.99 -6.07 3.99
N VAL A 146 1.70 -6.03 2.87
CA VAL A 146 2.40 -7.17 2.28
C VAL A 146 3.80 -6.73 1.85
N VAL A 147 4.80 -7.55 2.14
CA VAL A 147 6.11 -7.51 1.50
C VAL A 147 6.43 -8.89 0.92
N SER A 148 6.89 -8.94 -0.32
CA SER A 148 7.16 -10.20 -1.02
C SER A 148 8.20 -10.03 -2.13
N ASP A 149 8.75 -11.12 -2.62
CA ASP A 149 9.63 -11.13 -3.81
C ASP A 149 8.86 -11.03 -5.14
N SER A 150 7.55 -11.26 -5.12
CA SER A 150 6.75 -11.44 -6.34
C SER A 150 5.40 -10.73 -6.26
N VAL A 151 5.02 -10.08 -7.36
CA VAL A 151 3.66 -9.51 -7.53
C VAL A 151 2.60 -10.61 -7.58
N ALA A 152 2.93 -11.78 -8.11
CA ALA A 152 1.99 -12.91 -8.19
C ALA A 152 1.54 -13.37 -6.80
N ASP A 153 2.43 -13.28 -5.82
CA ASP A 153 2.17 -13.69 -4.45
C ASP A 153 1.24 -12.68 -3.75
N ILE A 154 1.29 -11.41 -4.14
CA ILE A 154 0.47 -10.34 -3.54
C ILE A 154 -1.02 -10.52 -3.85
N ALA A 155 -1.38 -10.88 -5.08
CA ALA A 155 -2.79 -11.12 -5.42
C ALA A 155 -3.37 -12.26 -4.56
N ALA A 156 -2.56 -13.28 -4.28
CA ALA A 156 -2.92 -14.31 -3.32
C ALA A 156 -3.06 -13.70 -1.91
N PHE A 157 -2.06 -12.99 -1.38
CA PHE A 157 -2.09 -12.49 0.01
C PHE A 157 -3.19 -11.45 0.29
N LEU A 158 -3.52 -10.60 -0.67
CA LEU A 158 -4.57 -9.58 -0.49
C LEU A 158 -5.98 -10.19 -0.41
N ASP A 159 -6.19 -11.36 -1.02
CA ASP A 159 -7.50 -12.04 -1.09
C ASP A 159 -7.56 -13.36 -0.28
N ILE A 160 -6.43 -13.85 0.24
CA ILE A 160 -6.38 -15.05 1.10
C ILE A 160 -7.18 -14.81 2.40
N GLY A 161 -8.06 -15.77 2.69
CA GLY A 161 -8.66 -15.95 4.01
C GLY A 161 -7.65 -16.57 4.97
N CYS A 162 -7.54 -16.04 6.18
CA CYS A 162 -6.69 -16.66 7.18
C CYS A 162 -7.36 -17.87 7.82
N THR A 163 -6.60 -18.94 7.98
CA THR A 163 -6.76 -19.85 9.11
C THR A 163 -6.21 -19.14 10.34
N GLN A 164 -7.00 -19.06 11.42
CA GLN A 164 -6.50 -18.53 12.70
C GLN A 164 -5.22 -19.29 13.09
N ALA A 165 -4.18 -18.56 13.48
CA ALA A 165 -3.08 -19.16 14.20
C ALA A 165 -3.64 -19.71 15.53
N THR A 166 -3.57 -21.04 15.69
CA THR A 166 -3.91 -21.74 16.94
C THR A 166 -2.90 -21.45 18.04
#